data_AF-X1KBT9-F1
#
_entry.id   AF-X1KBT9-F1
#
_cell.length_a   1.000
_cell.length_b   1.000
_cell.length_c   1.000
_cell.angle_alpha   90.00
_cell.angle_beta   90.00
_cell.angle_gamma   90.00
#
_symmetry.space_group_name_H-M   'P 1'
#
loop_
_entity.id
_entity.type
_entity.pdbx_description
1 polymer ?
#
loop_
_entity_poly.entity_id
_entity_poly.type
_entity_poly.pdbx_seq_one_letter_code
_entity_poly.pdbx_strand_id
1 'polypeptide(L)'
;MMCSEMELGLSSESEGIMILSSSCGIGDSFSKSVGLDDVVLELEITPNRPDCLSVIGIAREISALIGTEFITGEYDFKKRLNIDSKFEIEIEDYDLCPRYSAKLFKNIPNIKSPQWLKNRLILCDVRPINLIVDLTNYVMLETGQPLHAFDKDMLYSNKIIVRRAGKGENIKTIDDSIRILDDDALVIADEDKA
;
A
#
# COMPACT_ATOMS: atom_id res chain seq x y z
N MET A 1 -26.99 22.24 -3.51
CA MET A 1 -27.16 20.98 -2.79
C MET A 1 -25.91 20.73 -1.97
N MET A 2 -26.03 20.38 -0.69
CA MET A 2 -24.87 19.91 0.10
C MET A 2 -24.66 18.43 -0.22
N CYS A 3 -23.47 18.04 -0.63
CA CYS A 3 -23.21 16.72 -1.19
C CYS A 3 -22.38 15.85 -0.22
N SER A 4 -22.66 14.55 -0.24
CA SER A 4 -21.87 13.49 0.37
C SER A 4 -20.70 13.06 -0.53
N GLU A 5 -19.75 12.29 0.01
CA GLU A 5 -18.65 11.70 -0.80
C GLU A 5 -19.20 10.79 -1.90
N MET A 6 -20.30 10.09 -1.64
CA MET A 6 -20.94 9.19 -2.59
C MET A 6 -21.60 9.92 -3.77
N GLU A 7 -22.31 11.01 -3.50
CA GLU A 7 -22.94 11.84 -4.55
C GLU A 7 -21.90 12.53 -5.45
N LEU A 8 -20.68 12.70 -4.95
CA LEU A 8 -19.54 13.25 -5.70
C LEU A 8 -18.71 12.17 -6.40
N GLY A 9 -19.08 10.88 -6.29
CA GLY A 9 -18.34 9.76 -6.87
C GLY A 9 -16.99 9.47 -6.20
N LEU A 10 -16.76 9.98 -4.98
CA LEU A 10 -15.48 9.84 -4.26
C LEU A 10 -15.44 8.59 -3.37
N SER A 11 -16.61 8.01 -3.05
CA SER A 11 -16.74 6.81 -2.23
C SER A 11 -18.01 6.05 -2.61
N SER A 12 -18.03 4.73 -2.40
CA SER A 12 -19.25 3.92 -2.56
C SER A 12 -20.22 4.03 -1.38
N GLU A 13 -19.75 4.58 -0.26
CA GLU A 13 -20.51 4.72 0.99
C GLU A 13 -20.27 6.11 1.58
N SER A 14 -21.28 6.66 2.25
CA SER A 14 -21.14 7.91 2.98
C SER A 14 -22.06 7.97 4.19
N GLU A 15 -21.54 8.47 5.31
CA GLU A 15 -22.30 8.68 6.55
C GLU A 15 -23.10 10.00 6.55
N GLY A 16 -22.98 10.83 5.50
CA GLY A 16 -23.69 12.11 5.41
C GLY A 16 -22.98 13.13 4.52
N ILE A 17 -23.24 14.41 4.77
CA ILE A 17 -22.61 15.52 4.03
C ILE A 17 -21.09 15.48 4.24
N MET A 18 -20.33 15.66 3.16
CA MET A 18 -18.87 15.73 3.24
C MET A 18 -18.44 16.97 4.04
N ILE A 19 -17.76 16.76 5.16
CA ILE A 19 -17.26 17.84 6.00
C ILE A 19 -15.87 18.24 5.52
N LEU A 20 -15.75 19.46 5.00
CA LEU A 20 -14.50 20.01 4.49
C LEU A 20 -13.63 20.57 5.62
N SER A 21 -12.32 20.62 5.37
CA SER A 21 -11.38 21.26 6.29
C SER A 21 -11.69 22.76 6.41
N SER A 22 -11.39 23.33 7.58
CA SER A 22 -11.51 24.78 7.81
C SER A 22 -10.57 25.62 6.93
N SER A 23 -9.62 25.00 6.23
CA SER A 23 -8.77 25.64 5.24
C SER A 23 -9.44 25.85 3.89
N CYS A 24 -10.61 25.25 3.62
CA CYS A 24 -11.36 25.45 2.39
C CYS A 24 -12.10 26.80 2.42
N GLY A 25 -11.83 27.68 1.45
CA GLY A 25 -12.50 28.97 1.32
C GLY A 25 -13.94 28.82 0.82
N ILE A 26 -14.86 29.62 1.37
CA ILE A 26 -16.24 29.68 0.88
C ILE A 26 -16.24 30.34 -0.51
N GLY A 27 -16.80 29.64 -1.51
CA GLY A 27 -16.89 30.12 -2.89
C GLY A 27 -15.77 29.61 -3.80
N ASP A 28 -14.75 28.93 -3.25
CA ASP A 28 -13.71 28.29 -4.05
C ASP A 28 -14.27 27.09 -4.83
N SER A 29 -13.61 26.75 -5.95
CA SER A 29 -13.92 25.52 -6.68
C SER A 29 -13.67 24.32 -5.78
N PHE A 30 -14.69 23.49 -5.56
CA PHE A 30 -14.59 22.28 -4.76
C PHE A 30 -13.39 21.42 -5.17
N SER A 31 -13.26 21.09 -6.46
CA SER A 31 -12.17 20.22 -6.96
C SER A 31 -10.79 20.76 -6.61
N LYS A 32 -10.60 22.08 -6.70
CA LYS A 32 -9.34 22.74 -6.34
C LYS A 32 -9.10 22.70 -4.83
N SER A 33 -10.12 23.07 -4.05
CA SER A 33 -10.02 23.12 -2.58
C SER A 33 -9.71 21.77 -1.96
N VAL A 34 -10.27 20.69 -2.53
CA VAL A 34 -10.02 19.33 -2.06
C VAL A 34 -8.88 18.65 -2.78
N GLY A 35 -8.13 19.32 -3.67
CA GLY A 35 -6.96 18.75 -4.34
C GLY A 35 -7.27 17.60 -5.30
N LEU A 36 -8.42 17.66 -5.96
CA LEU A 36 -8.87 16.73 -7.02
C LEU A 36 -8.90 17.39 -8.41
N ASP A 37 -8.50 18.66 -8.52
CA ASP A 37 -8.33 19.36 -9.80
C ASP A 37 -7.00 18.93 -10.44
N ASP A 38 -6.96 17.73 -11.00
CA ASP A 38 -5.77 17.12 -11.60
C ASP A 38 -6.09 16.40 -12.91
N VAL A 39 -5.04 16.05 -13.68
CA VAL A 39 -5.13 15.27 -14.90
C VAL A 39 -4.63 13.85 -14.61
N VAL A 40 -5.53 12.87 -14.72
CA VAL A 40 -5.19 11.46 -14.58
C VAL A 40 -4.91 10.87 -15.96
N LEU A 41 -3.73 10.25 -16.11
CA LEU A 41 -3.35 9.51 -17.30
C LEU A 41 -3.55 8.01 -17.06
N GLU A 42 -4.43 7.39 -17.82
CA GLU A 42 -4.59 5.94 -17.85
C GLU A 42 -3.62 5.36 -18.89
N LEU A 43 -2.74 4.46 -18.45
CA LEU A 43 -1.67 3.91 -19.29
C LEU A 43 -1.86 2.41 -19.50
N GLU A 44 -1.86 1.97 -20.76
CA GLU A 44 -1.79 0.55 -21.09
C GLU A 44 -0.31 0.10 -21.09
N ILE A 45 0.12 -0.54 -20.01
CA ILE A 45 1.51 -0.98 -19.83
C ILE A 45 1.73 -2.36 -20.42
N THR A 46 2.72 -2.48 -21.31
CA THR A 46 3.12 -3.76 -21.92
C THR A 46 3.92 -4.63 -20.94
N PRO A 47 3.90 -5.97 -21.07
CA PRO A 47 4.56 -6.87 -20.11
C PRO A 47 6.08 -6.66 -19.94
N ASN A 48 6.74 -6.06 -20.92
CA ASN A 48 8.18 -5.76 -20.87
C ASN A 48 8.51 -4.43 -20.19
N ARG A 49 7.51 -3.68 -19.68
CA ARG A 49 7.67 -2.39 -18.97
C ARG A 49 7.11 -2.40 -17.54
N PRO A 50 7.43 -3.40 -16.70
CA PRO A 50 6.93 -3.44 -15.32
C PRO A 50 7.46 -2.27 -14.47
N ASP A 51 8.55 -1.64 -14.89
CA ASP A 51 9.06 -0.41 -14.27
C ASP A 51 8.03 0.72 -14.28
N CYS A 52 7.19 0.82 -15.33
CA CYS A 52 6.14 1.83 -15.45
C CYS A 52 4.88 1.54 -14.64
N LEU A 53 4.82 0.47 -13.83
CA LEU A 53 3.73 0.19 -12.89
C LEU A 53 3.83 1.02 -11.59
N SER A 54 4.60 2.11 -11.61
CA SER A 54 4.84 2.97 -10.47
C SER A 54 5.06 4.42 -10.90
N VAL A 55 4.73 5.36 -10.02
CA VAL A 55 4.96 6.80 -10.25
C VAL A 55 6.44 7.11 -10.45
N ILE A 56 7.32 6.52 -9.65
CA ILE A 56 8.78 6.69 -9.77
C ILE A 56 9.29 6.17 -11.12
N GLY A 57 8.78 5.05 -11.60
CA GLY A 57 9.15 4.50 -12.91
C GLY A 57 8.67 5.36 -14.07
N ILE A 58 7.42 5.83 -14.02
CA ILE A 58 6.87 6.75 -15.02
C ILE A 58 7.65 8.07 -15.03
N ALA A 59 7.93 8.65 -13.86
CA ALA A 59 8.71 9.88 -13.75
C ALA A 59 10.13 9.72 -14.31
N ARG A 60 10.75 8.55 -14.12
CA ARG A 60 12.06 8.23 -14.70
C ARG A 60 12.01 8.19 -16.22
N GLU A 61 10.98 7.57 -16.79
CA GLU A 61 10.79 7.51 -18.25
C GLU A 61 10.56 8.91 -18.83
N ILE A 62 9.71 9.71 -18.21
CA ILE A 62 9.44 11.10 -18.64
C ILE A 62 10.73 11.92 -18.60
N SER A 63 11.48 11.84 -17.50
CA SER A 63 12.77 12.54 -17.36
C SER A 63 13.75 12.18 -18.48
N ALA A 64 13.86 10.90 -18.82
CA ALA A 64 14.70 10.45 -19.93
C ALA A 64 14.20 10.97 -21.29
N LEU A 65 12.88 10.98 -21.51
CA LEU A 65 12.26 11.41 -22.76
C LEU A 65 12.46 12.91 -23.04
N ILE A 66 12.31 13.76 -22.03
CA ILE A 66 12.37 15.22 -22.20
C ILE A 66 13.72 15.83 -21.81
N GLY A 67 14.66 15.02 -21.31
CA GLY A 67 16.01 15.45 -20.96
C GLY A 67 16.06 16.34 -19.70
N THR A 68 15.19 16.11 -18.72
CA THR A 68 15.17 16.85 -17.45
C THR A 68 15.76 16.03 -16.31
N GLU A 69 16.14 16.69 -15.22
CA GLU A 69 16.59 16.01 -14.00
C GLU A 69 15.49 15.09 -13.43
N PHE A 70 15.88 13.88 -13.04
CA PHE A 70 15.02 12.94 -12.33
C PHE A 70 15.15 13.14 -10.82
N ILE A 71 14.06 13.52 -10.17
CA ILE A 71 14.02 13.79 -8.72
C ILE A 71 13.09 12.78 -8.04
N THR A 72 13.58 12.14 -6.98
CA THR A 72 12.78 11.30 -6.09
C THR A 72 12.77 11.88 -4.68
N GLY A 73 11.92 11.33 -3.80
CA GLY A 73 11.95 11.69 -2.39
C GLY A 73 13.32 11.41 -1.75
N GLU A 74 13.70 12.23 -0.76
CA GLU A 74 14.86 11.97 0.09
C GLU A 74 14.50 10.91 1.14
N TYR A 75 15.13 9.74 1.07
CA TYR A 75 14.99 8.70 2.08
C TYR A 75 16.20 8.71 3.01
N ASP A 76 15.98 8.87 4.32
CA ASP A 76 17.04 8.80 5.32
C ASP A 76 17.47 7.35 5.56
N PHE A 77 18.47 6.91 4.80
CA PHE A 77 19.07 5.58 4.92
C PHE A 77 19.97 5.42 6.15
N LYS A 78 20.29 6.51 6.89
CA LYS A 78 21.20 6.46 8.06
C LYS A 78 20.51 6.04 9.34
N LYS A 79 19.18 6.11 9.41
CA LYS A 79 18.42 5.51 10.52
C LYS A 79 18.53 3.99 10.42
N ARG A 80 19.48 3.41 11.15
CA ARG A 80 19.57 1.95 11.34
C ARG A 80 18.20 1.42 11.69
N LEU A 81 17.73 0.48 10.87
CA LEU A 81 16.50 -0.25 11.09
C LEU A 81 16.68 -1.05 12.37
N ASN A 82 16.11 -0.56 13.46
CA ASN A 82 16.10 -1.27 14.73
C ASN A 82 15.06 -2.39 14.58
N ILE A 83 15.46 -3.48 13.93
CA ILE A 83 14.78 -4.76 14.15
C ILE A 83 15.01 -5.05 15.63
N ASP A 84 13.93 -5.17 16.39
CA ASP A 84 14.00 -5.70 17.75
C ASP A 84 14.83 -6.98 17.66
N SER A 85 15.95 -7.09 18.39
CA SER A 85 16.94 -8.17 18.18
C SER A 85 16.39 -9.58 18.41
N LYS A 86 15.11 -9.68 18.77
CA LYS A 86 14.34 -10.90 19.01
C LYS A 86 13.38 -11.27 17.87
N PHE A 87 13.20 -10.42 16.85
CA PHE A 87 12.34 -10.74 15.71
C PHE A 87 13.16 -11.39 14.60
N GLU A 88 12.81 -12.62 14.25
CA GLU A 88 13.51 -13.46 13.29
C GLU A 88 12.73 -13.56 11.97
N ILE A 89 13.46 -13.61 10.86
CA ILE A 89 12.92 -13.92 9.54
C ILE A 89 13.73 -15.08 9.01
N GLU A 90 13.06 -16.18 8.74
CA GLU A 90 13.61 -17.34 8.06
C GLU A 90 12.99 -17.44 6.66
N ILE A 91 13.85 -17.69 5.68
CA ILE A 91 13.46 -17.96 4.30
C ILE A 91 13.92 -19.39 4.03
N GLU A 92 12.97 -20.31 3.93
CA GLU A 92 13.27 -21.72 3.63
C GLU A 92 13.37 -21.94 2.12
N ASP A 93 12.49 -21.28 1.34
CA ASP A 93 12.48 -21.38 -0.13
C ASP A 93 13.08 -20.13 -0.78
N TYR A 94 14.40 -20.16 -0.99
CA TYR A 94 15.13 -19.10 -1.68
C TYR A 94 14.89 -19.07 -3.19
N ASP A 95 14.37 -20.15 -3.79
CA ASP A 95 14.09 -20.21 -5.22
C ASP A 95 12.85 -19.35 -5.56
N LEU A 96 11.82 -19.40 -4.70
CA LEU A 96 10.60 -18.60 -4.84
C LEU A 96 10.69 -17.24 -4.15
N CYS A 97 11.47 -17.12 -3.06
CA CYS A 97 11.65 -15.87 -2.33
C CYS A 97 13.13 -15.60 -2.06
N PRO A 98 13.85 -14.94 -2.99
CA PRO A 98 15.27 -14.66 -2.78
C PRO A 98 15.52 -13.61 -1.69
N ARG A 99 14.48 -12.87 -1.27
CA ARG A 99 14.59 -11.80 -0.27
C ARG A 99 13.27 -11.51 0.42
N TYR A 100 13.29 -11.50 1.74
CA TYR A 100 12.22 -11.02 2.59
C TYR A 100 12.77 -10.10 3.68
N SER A 101 12.06 -9.02 3.98
CA SER A 101 12.47 -8.08 5.03
C SER A 101 11.25 -7.48 5.70
N ALA A 102 11.34 -7.29 7.02
CA ALA A 102 10.30 -6.65 7.81
C ALA A 102 10.87 -5.50 8.63
N LYS A 103 9.98 -4.60 9.03
CA LYS A 103 10.27 -3.52 9.96
C LYS A 103 9.16 -3.45 11.00
N LEU A 104 9.55 -3.48 12.27
CA LEU A 104 8.62 -3.35 13.37
C LEU A 104 8.36 -1.87 13.67
N PHE A 105 7.09 -1.49 13.69
CA PHE A 105 6.63 -0.20 14.16
C PHE A 105 5.81 -0.40 15.45
N LYS A 106 6.07 0.44 16.46
CA LYS A 106 5.38 0.40 17.76
C LYS A 106 4.59 1.68 17.95
N ASN A 107 3.50 1.61 18.71
CA ASN A 107 2.65 2.75 19.06
C ASN A 107 2.06 3.48 17.83
N ILE A 108 1.59 2.71 16.84
CA ILE A 108 0.91 3.29 15.68
C ILE A 108 -0.46 3.83 16.11
N PRO A 109 -0.76 5.11 15.85
CA PRO A 109 -2.06 5.68 16.20
C PRO A 109 -3.15 5.14 15.28
N ASN A 110 -4.31 4.80 15.87
CA ASN A 110 -5.50 4.43 15.09
C ASN A 110 -6.23 5.70 14.62
N ILE A 111 -5.78 6.27 13.50
CA ILE A 111 -6.33 7.49 12.92
C ILE A 111 -6.73 7.29 11.46
N LYS A 112 -7.64 8.14 10.97
CA LYS A 112 -7.99 8.21 9.56
C LYS A 112 -6.80 8.75 8.75
N SER A 113 -6.66 8.29 7.51
CA SER A 113 -5.65 8.77 6.57
C SER A 113 -5.82 10.28 6.31
N PRO A 114 -4.70 11.04 6.19
CA PRO A 114 -4.77 12.45 5.84
C PRO A 114 -5.34 12.64 4.43
N GLN A 115 -5.99 13.78 4.19
CA GLN A 115 -6.73 14.02 2.94
C GLN A 115 -5.86 13.89 1.68
N TRP A 116 -4.62 14.39 1.71
CA TRP A 116 -3.70 14.30 0.57
C TRP A 116 -3.40 12.85 0.17
N LEU A 117 -3.33 11.93 1.14
CA LEU A 117 -3.06 10.51 0.91
C LEU A 117 -4.28 9.87 0.24
N LYS A 118 -5.47 10.13 0.80
CA LYS A 118 -6.74 9.66 0.24
C LYS A 118 -6.92 10.12 -1.21
N ASN A 119 -6.68 11.40 -1.48
CA ASN A 119 -6.83 11.96 -2.82
C ASN A 119 -5.92 11.26 -3.83
N ARG A 120 -4.64 11.05 -3.50
CA ARG A 120 -3.70 10.37 -4.40
C ARG A 120 -4.11 8.93 -4.70
N LEU A 121 -4.65 8.22 -3.70
CA LEU A 121 -5.21 6.88 -3.90
C LEU A 121 -6.45 6.92 -4.80
N ILE A 122 -7.38 7.83 -4.55
CA ILE A 122 -8.60 8.01 -5.36
C ILE A 122 -8.26 8.32 -6.82
N LEU A 123 -7.27 9.20 -7.07
CA LEU A 123 -6.80 9.52 -8.42
C LEU A 123 -6.14 8.34 -9.14
N CYS A 124 -5.81 7.26 -8.42
CA CYS A 124 -5.28 6.01 -8.97
C CYS A 124 -6.30 4.86 -8.87
N ASP A 125 -7.60 5.17 -8.74
CA ASP A 125 -8.70 4.21 -8.57
C ASP A 125 -8.55 3.24 -7.38
N VAL A 126 -7.83 3.66 -6.34
CA VAL A 126 -7.68 2.91 -5.09
C VAL A 126 -8.57 3.51 -4.00
N ARG A 127 -9.49 2.70 -3.48
CA ARG A 127 -10.35 3.08 -2.34
C ARG A 127 -9.53 3.22 -1.06
N PRO A 128 -9.56 4.37 -0.38
CA PRO A 128 -8.95 4.52 0.94
C PRO A 128 -9.73 3.74 2.02
N ILE A 129 -9.01 3.13 2.97
CA ILE A 129 -9.56 2.27 4.02
C ILE A 129 -9.14 2.78 5.41
N ASN A 130 -7.86 2.70 5.74
CA ASN A 130 -7.30 3.18 7.00
C ASN A 130 -5.82 3.54 6.81
N LEU A 131 -5.22 4.23 7.77
CA LEU A 131 -3.86 4.76 7.63
C LEU A 131 -2.83 3.69 7.22
N ILE A 132 -2.86 2.50 7.83
CA ILE A 132 -1.86 1.47 7.56
C ILE A 132 -2.02 0.91 6.15
N VAL A 133 -3.25 0.52 5.80
CA VAL A 133 -3.57 -0.04 4.47
C VAL A 133 -3.32 0.99 3.36
N ASP A 134 -3.67 2.25 3.61
CA ASP A 134 -3.50 3.34 2.66
C ASP A 134 -2.01 3.64 2.44
N LEU A 135 -1.19 3.58 3.49
CA LEU A 135 0.27 3.75 3.36
C LEU A 135 0.90 2.61 2.56
N THR A 136 0.50 1.36 2.78
CA THR A 136 1.04 0.23 1.98
C THR A 136 0.67 0.35 0.51
N ASN A 137 -0.58 0.72 0.21
CA ASN A 137 -1.04 0.93 -1.18
C ASN A 137 -0.33 2.12 -1.83
N TYR A 138 -0.16 3.21 -1.07
CA TYR A 138 0.50 4.40 -1.57
C TYR A 138 1.96 4.16 -1.92
N VAL A 139 2.72 3.47 -1.05
CA VAL A 139 4.12 3.13 -1.33
C VAL A 139 4.22 2.16 -2.50
N MET A 140 3.28 1.23 -2.65
CA MET A 140 3.20 0.36 -3.82
C MET A 140 3.03 1.15 -5.11
N LEU A 141 2.08 2.10 -5.16
CA LEU A 141 1.87 2.95 -6.33
C LEU A 141 3.05 3.90 -6.59
N GLU A 142 3.67 4.43 -5.54
CA GLU A 142 4.79 5.35 -5.65
C GLU A 142 6.04 4.64 -6.20
N THR A 143 6.40 3.49 -5.62
CA THR A 143 7.71 2.85 -5.81
C THR A 143 7.67 1.58 -6.65
N GLY A 144 6.49 1.01 -6.87
CA GLY A 144 6.32 -0.31 -7.50
C GLY A 144 6.58 -1.49 -6.57
N GLN A 145 6.79 -1.25 -5.27
CA GLN A 145 7.05 -2.29 -4.27
C GLN A 145 5.77 -2.59 -3.47
N PRO A 146 5.13 -3.76 -3.68
CA PRO A 146 4.06 -4.20 -2.80
C PRO A 146 4.56 -4.37 -1.37
N LEU A 147 3.76 -3.94 -0.41
CA LEU A 147 4.03 -4.09 1.02
C LEU A 147 2.83 -4.72 1.70
N HIS A 148 3.09 -5.41 2.80
CA HIS A 148 2.06 -5.94 3.69
C HIS A 148 2.36 -5.54 5.13
N ALA A 149 1.31 -5.32 5.91
CA ALA A 149 1.40 -5.00 7.32
C ALA A 149 0.72 -6.09 8.14
N PHE A 150 1.48 -6.72 9.04
CA PHE A 150 0.97 -7.68 10.00
C PHE A 150 0.75 -7.01 11.35
N ASP A 151 -0.32 -7.39 12.04
CA ASP A 151 -0.42 -7.11 13.47
C ASP A 151 0.52 -8.06 14.21
N LYS A 152 1.59 -7.49 14.77
CA LYS A 152 2.62 -8.25 15.47
C LYS A 152 2.07 -9.00 16.69
N ASP A 153 0.98 -8.52 17.30
CA ASP A 153 0.39 -9.16 18.47
C ASP A 153 -0.53 -10.34 18.09
N MET A 154 -0.83 -10.50 16.80
CA MET A 154 -1.56 -11.65 16.25
C MET A 154 -0.64 -12.78 15.77
N LEU A 155 0.66 -12.54 15.65
CA LEU A 155 1.65 -13.58 15.32
C LEU A 155 1.85 -14.50 16.54
N TYR A 156 1.90 -15.81 16.31
CA TYR A 156 2.14 -16.80 17.36
C TYR A 156 3.49 -16.61 18.04
N SER A 157 4.51 -16.22 17.26
CA SER A 157 5.86 -15.99 17.75
C SER A 157 6.51 -14.75 17.14
N ASN A 158 7.71 -14.40 17.59
CA ASN A 158 8.49 -13.31 16.99
C ASN A 158 9.30 -13.82 15.78
N LYS A 159 8.71 -14.71 14.97
CA LYS A 159 9.38 -15.31 13.82
C LYS A 159 8.42 -15.36 12.63
N ILE A 160 8.91 -14.94 11.47
CA ILE A 160 8.27 -15.17 10.18
C ILE A 160 9.08 -16.23 9.42
N ILE A 161 8.38 -17.19 8.83
CA ILE A 161 8.93 -18.27 8.02
C ILE A 161 8.32 -18.16 6.62
N VAL A 162 9.16 -17.92 5.62
CA VAL A 162 8.76 -17.92 4.21
C VAL A 162 9.08 -19.27 3.61
N ARG A 163 8.04 -20.07 3.35
CA ARG A 163 8.15 -21.47 2.93
C ARG A 163 7.08 -21.83 1.90
N ARG A 164 7.20 -22.99 1.27
CA ARG A 164 6.09 -23.58 0.50
C ARG A 164 4.98 -24.04 1.43
N ALA A 165 3.75 -24.02 0.91
CA ALA A 165 2.62 -24.60 1.58
C ALA A 165 2.79 -26.12 1.71
N GLY A 166 2.30 -26.67 2.82
CA GLY A 166 2.10 -28.10 2.96
C GLY A 166 1.02 -28.56 1.99
N LYS A 167 1.14 -29.80 1.50
CA LYS A 167 0.14 -30.36 0.58
C LYS A 167 -1.25 -30.38 1.22
N GLY A 168 -2.19 -29.63 0.65
CA GLY A 168 -3.55 -29.50 1.16
C GLY A 168 -3.65 -28.63 2.41
N GLU A 169 -2.66 -27.78 2.68
CA GLU A 169 -2.70 -26.79 3.74
C GLU A 169 -3.88 -25.83 3.53
N ASN A 170 -4.60 -25.53 4.61
CA ASN A 170 -5.77 -24.66 4.58
C ASN A 170 -5.42 -23.31 5.19
N ILE A 171 -5.70 -22.23 4.47
CA ILE A 171 -5.60 -20.87 5.00
C ILE A 171 -6.96 -20.18 4.92
N LYS A 172 -7.31 -19.43 5.97
CA LYS A 172 -8.45 -18.53 5.95
C LYS A 172 -7.97 -17.14 5.54
N THR A 173 -8.41 -16.67 4.37
CA THR A 173 -8.02 -15.34 3.87
C THR A 173 -8.89 -14.22 4.45
N ILE A 174 -8.47 -12.96 4.25
CA ILE A 174 -9.14 -11.76 4.79
C ILE A 174 -10.58 -11.58 4.29
N ASP A 175 -10.94 -12.23 3.18
CA ASP A 175 -12.29 -12.33 2.62
C ASP A 175 -13.14 -13.44 3.28
N ASP A 176 -12.68 -13.97 4.43
CA ASP A 176 -13.24 -15.09 5.18
C ASP A 176 -13.28 -16.44 4.42
N SER A 177 -12.70 -16.52 3.23
CA SER A 177 -12.69 -17.74 2.42
C SER A 177 -11.60 -18.71 2.89
N ILE A 178 -11.91 -20.01 2.90
CA ILE A 178 -10.94 -21.07 3.13
C ILE A 178 -10.34 -21.47 1.79
N ARG A 179 -9.02 -21.40 1.67
CA ARG A 179 -8.27 -21.80 0.48
C ARG A 179 -7.42 -23.02 0.81
N ILE A 180 -7.54 -24.04 -0.04
CA ILE A 180 -6.70 -25.24 -0.02
C ILE A 180 -5.52 -24.96 -0.94
N LEU A 181 -4.31 -25.01 -0.40
CA LEU A 181 -3.10 -24.68 -1.11
C LEU A 181 -2.44 -25.93 -1.71
N ASP A 182 -1.96 -25.78 -2.94
CA ASP A 182 -1.06 -26.74 -3.57
C ASP A 182 0.35 -26.59 -3.01
N ASP A 183 1.19 -27.61 -3.19
CA ASP A 183 2.54 -27.67 -2.62
C ASP A 183 3.56 -26.75 -3.32
N ASP A 184 3.16 -26.08 -4.40
CA ASP A 184 3.95 -25.05 -5.08
C ASP A 184 3.62 -23.62 -4.65
N ALA A 185 2.57 -23.43 -3.83
CA ALA A 185 2.22 -22.12 -3.29
C ALA A 185 3.25 -21.67 -2.25
N LEU A 186 3.71 -20.42 -2.35
CA LEU A 186 4.53 -19.79 -1.33
C LEU A 186 3.64 -19.15 -0.26
N VAL A 187 3.95 -19.37 1.01
CA VAL A 187 3.24 -18.78 2.15
C VAL A 187 4.18 -18.00 3.06
N ILE A 188 3.61 -17.01 3.74
CA ILE A 188 4.26 -16.27 4.83
C ILE A 188 3.63 -16.81 6.11
N ALA A 189 4.37 -17.60 6.87
CA ALA A 189 3.88 -18.28 8.06
C ALA A 189 4.56 -17.78 9.34
N ASP A 190 3.95 -18.07 10.48
CA ASP A 190 4.64 -18.15 11.77
C ASP A 190 4.89 -19.62 12.15
N GLU A 191 5.32 -19.88 13.38
CA GLU A 191 5.62 -21.24 13.86
C GLU A 191 4.37 -22.12 14.11
N ASP A 192 3.16 -21.55 14.08
CA ASP A 192 1.90 -22.29 14.24
C ASP A 192 1.22 -22.50 12.88
N LYS A 193 1.16 -21.47 12.02
CA LYS A 193 0.38 -21.50 10.78
C LYS A 193 0.80 -20.46 9.73
N ALA A 194 0.34 -20.71 8.49
CA ALA A 194 0.32 -19.73 7.41
C ALA A 194 -0.75 -18.63 7.61
#